data_AF-A0A919PZD2-F1
#
_entry.id   AF-A0A919PZD2-F1
#
_cell.length_a   1.000
_cell.length_b   1.000
_cell.length_c   1.000
_cell.angle_alpha   90.00
_cell.angle_beta   90.00
_cell.angle_gamma   90.00
#
_symmetry.space_group_name_H-M   'P 1'
#
loop_
_entity.id
_entity.type
_entity.pdbx_description
1 polymer ?
#
loop_
_entity_poly.entity_id
_entity_poly.type
_entity_poly.pdbx_seq_one_letter_code
_entity_poly.pdbx_strand_id
1 'polypeptide(L)'
;MTMLKDMLDDAAQDARVYDVTDQAVRVIRRRRAMARLVPVAAALLVVAGLVGVTRPFGGDGGGQEPSASAAGLPQRLVPEKSPPALPEDRGVGSAELAFVSGDDVVLLTADGRQYRVNALSVQGISPDGRWLLVLRSSQGPWVLRDLTGTGRQEFEGDTTFSASWSPDSRRLVVQTSRRSGVTYLVDLTTGARSTVPLDPARAGRVCAVRNSGQLVLCSSEEVPFSGLRLADGTTGAVVREITVAALGLAPTETMAAGRGIPRLDIDDHTVFIPVHDSAGPDDTPASAPAGHDRNVVLAGFDLDTGRLTQRYPLPDRIPGAQRPLNGGVEYGPMDNRVLLGFHPAGVLLVHLTASKGDPFESGPVTIELIARDTGALQVVTLTSRPISGICYRG
;
A
#
# COMPACT_ATOMS: atom_id res chain seq x y z
N MET A 1 -5.91 55.53 21.56
CA MET A 1 -6.78 55.27 20.39
C MET A 1 -6.00 54.83 19.13
N THR A 2 -4.66 54.78 19.16
CA THR A 2 -3.80 54.37 18.02
C THR A 2 -3.65 52.85 17.89
N MET A 3 -3.59 52.12 19.01
CA MET A 3 -3.35 50.67 19.02
C MET A 3 -4.43 49.82 18.32
N LEU A 4 -5.69 50.26 18.33
CA LEU A 4 -6.78 49.56 17.63
C LEU A 4 -6.71 49.76 16.11
N LYS A 5 -6.17 50.91 15.67
CA LYS A 5 -5.99 51.20 14.25
C LYS A 5 -4.85 50.35 13.68
N ASP A 6 -3.75 50.22 14.41
CA ASP A 6 -2.61 49.41 14.00
C ASP A 6 -2.98 47.92 13.92
N MET A 7 -3.80 47.41 14.86
CA MET A 7 -4.32 46.03 14.77
C MET A 7 -5.28 45.80 13.60
N LEU A 8 -6.07 46.80 13.21
CA LEU A 8 -6.99 46.69 12.06
C LEU A 8 -6.24 46.80 10.73
N ASP A 9 -5.18 47.60 10.68
CA ASP A 9 -4.32 47.72 9.49
C ASP A 9 -3.49 46.43 9.27
N ASP A 10 -2.99 45.80 10.34
CA ASP A 10 -2.32 44.48 10.28
C ASP A 10 -3.30 43.37 9.83
N ALA A 11 -4.52 43.34 10.37
CA ALA A 11 -5.55 42.38 9.95
C ALA A 11 -6.01 42.60 8.50
N ALA A 12 -6.00 43.85 8.01
CA ALA A 12 -6.32 44.17 6.63
C ALA A 12 -5.17 43.83 5.66
N GLN A 13 -3.92 43.76 6.14
CA GLN A 13 -2.77 43.26 5.37
C GLN A 13 -2.78 41.73 5.24
N ASP A 14 -3.14 41.01 6.31
CA ASP A 14 -3.26 39.54 6.27
C ASP A 14 -4.46 39.06 5.43
N ALA A 15 -5.50 39.89 5.28
CA ALA A 15 -6.65 39.56 4.44
C ALA A 15 -6.38 39.65 2.92
N ARG A 16 -5.24 40.20 2.48
CA ARG A 16 -4.96 40.44 1.04
C ARG A 16 -4.35 39.25 0.27
N VAL A 17 -4.21 38.07 0.88
CA VAL A 17 -3.61 36.88 0.22
C VAL A 17 -4.61 35.70 0.11
N TYR A 18 -5.89 35.98 -0.13
CA TYR A 18 -6.84 34.97 -0.58
C TYR A 18 -7.28 35.23 -2.02
N ASP A 19 -6.34 35.07 -2.95
CA ASP A 19 -6.61 35.02 -4.40
C ASP A 19 -7.08 33.60 -4.83
N VAL A 20 -8.06 33.05 -4.10
CA VAL A 20 -8.61 31.70 -4.32
C VAL A 20 -9.86 31.75 -5.21
N THR A 21 -10.37 32.95 -5.49
CA THR A 21 -11.58 33.13 -6.31
C THR A 21 -11.32 32.86 -7.79
N ASP A 22 -10.13 33.19 -8.30
CA ASP A 22 -9.80 33.01 -9.73
C ASP A 22 -9.49 31.56 -10.13
N GLN A 23 -9.05 30.74 -9.17
CA GLN A 23 -8.80 29.32 -9.41
C GLN A 23 -10.10 28.51 -9.32
N ALA A 24 -11.03 28.88 -8.42
CA ALA A 24 -12.36 28.30 -8.33
C ALA A 24 -13.24 28.60 -9.58
N VAL A 25 -13.16 29.82 -10.11
CA VAL A 25 -13.91 30.21 -11.32
C VAL A 25 -13.41 29.48 -12.57
N ARG A 26 -12.11 29.16 -12.67
CA ARG A 26 -11.54 28.37 -13.78
C ARG A 26 -12.02 26.91 -13.76
N VAL A 27 -12.16 26.29 -12.59
CA VAL A 27 -12.68 24.92 -12.45
C VAL A 27 -14.17 24.85 -12.80
N ILE A 28 -14.96 25.85 -12.40
CA ILE A 28 -16.40 25.91 -12.69
C ILE A 28 -16.68 26.16 -14.18
N ARG A 29 -15.88 26.99 -14.87
CA ARG A 29 -16.01 27.20 -16.32
C ARG A 29 -15.67 25.95 -17.13
N ARG A 30 -14.67 25.15 -16.71
CA ARG A 30 -14.35 23.85 -17.36
C ARG A 30 -15.48 22.82 -17.20
N ARG A 31 -16.12 22.75 -16.03
CA ARG A 31 -17.26 21.83 -15.81
C ARG A 31 -18.51 22.19 -16.61
N ARG A 32 -18.78 23.49 -16.83
CA ARG A 32 -19.92 23.92 -17.67
C ARG A 32 -19.70 23.69 -19.17
N ALA A 33 -18.46 23.60 -19.64
CA ALA A 33 -18.17 23.25 -21.04
C ALA A 33 -18.39 21.76 -21.34
N MET A 34 -18.18 20.87 -20.36
CA MET A 34 -18.39 19.42 -20.53
C MET A 34 -19.84 18.96 -20.29
N ALA A 35 -20.68 19.77 -19.64
CA ALA A 35 -22.09 19.43 -19.39
C ALA A 35 -23.05 19.75 -20.56
N ARG A 36 -22.54 20.12 -21.74
CA ARG A 36 -23.37 20.49 -22.92
C ARG A 36 -23.22 19.58 -24.14
N LEU A 37 -22.53 18.44 -24.01
CA LEU A 37 -22.47 17.43 -25.06
C LEU A 37 -22.73 16.05 -24.44
N VAL A 38 -24.01 15.66 -24.44
CA VAL A 38 -24.55 14.35 -24.85
C VAL A 38 -25.98 14.24 -24.29
N PRO A 39 -27.00 14.31 -25.16
CA PRO A 39 -28.20 13.53 -24.98
C PRO A 39 -28.28 12.42 -26.04
N VAL A 40 -28.97 11.33 -25.67
CA VAL A 40 -29.54 10.29 -26.54
C VAL A 40 -28.59 9.16 -27.01
N ALA A 41 -28.63 8.02 -26.30
CA ALA A 41 -28.68 6.68 -26.89
C ALA A 41 -28.97 5.63 -25.80
N ALA A 42 -30.19 5.63 -25.27
CA ALA A 42 -30.74 4.50 -24.53
C ALA A 42 -31.86 3.89 -25.39
N ALA A 43 -31.55 2.81 -26.10
CA ALA A 43 -32.48 1.77 -26.53
C ALA A 43 -31.71 0.74 -27.38
N LEU A 44 -32.02 -0.55 -27.18
CA LEU A 44 -31.57 -1.74 -27.91
C LEU A 44 -30.31 -2.45 -27.39
N LEU A 45 -30.49 -3.37 -26.43
CA LEU A 45 -30.47 -4.81 -26.72
C LEU A 45 -30.60 -5.62 -25.43
N VAL A 46 -31.83 -6.01 -25.13
CA VAL A 46 -32.15 -7.23 -24.38
C VAL A 46 -32.50 -8.28 -25.43
N VAL A 47 -32.17 -9.55 -25.15
CA VAL A 47 -32.48 -10.79 -25.89
C VAL A 47 -31.34 -11.38 -26.75
N ALA A 48 -30.44 -12.11 -26.08
CA ALA A 48 -29.89 -13.43 -26.46
C ALA A 48 -28.85 -13.76 -25.37
N GLY A 49 -28.85 -14.85 -24.64
CA GLY A 49 -29.40 -16.18 -24.88
C GLY A 49 -28.38 -17.15 -24.28
N LEU A 50 -28.75 -17.80 -23.18
CA LEU A 50 -28.00 -18.84 -22.49
C LEU A 50 -27.55 -19.95 -23.48
N VAL A 51 -26.25 -20.11 -23.73
CA VAL A 51 -25.62 -21.39 -24.10
C VAL A 51 -24.19 -21.39 -23.57
N GLY A 52 -23.90 -22.30 -22.63
CA GLY A 52 -22.54 -22.59 -22.18
C GLY A 52 -21.77 -23.38 -23.24
N VAL A 53 -20.52 -22.98 -23.48
CA VAL A 53 -19.49 -23.85 -24.06
C VAL A 53 -18.17 -23.54 -23.35
N THR A 54 -17.68 -24.52 -22.61
CA THR A 54 -16.31 -24.63 -22.13
C THR A 54 -15.36 -24.60 -23.33
N ARG A 55 -14.58 -23.53 -23.50
CA ARG A 55 -13.47 -23.51 -24.45
C ARG A 55 -12.15 -23.74 -23.71
N PRO A 56 -11.31 -24.70 -24.18
CA PRO A 56 -9.98 -24.88 -23.63
C PRO A 56 -9.09 -23.70 -24.01
N PHE A 57 -8.28 -23.26 -23.05
CA PHE A 57 -7.26 -22.24 -23.23
C PHE A 57 -6.19 -22.75 -24.20
N GLY A 58 -6.28 -22.30 -25.45
CA GLY A 58 -5.29 -22.49 -26.49
C GLY A 58 -5.49 -21.38 -27.51
N GLY A 59 -4.84 -20.24 -27.26
CA GLY A 59 -4.92 -19.05 -28.11
C GLY A 59 -3.53 -18.51 -28.35
N ASP A 60 -3.15 -18.50 -29.62
CA ASP A 60 -1.86 -18.08 -30.15
C ASP A 60 -1.45 -16.67 -29.69
N GLY A 61 -0.14 -16.50 -29.49
CA GLY A 61 0.51 -15.26 -29.05
C GLY A 61 0.44 -14.13 -30.07
N GLY A 62 -0.75 -13.56 -30.23
CA GLY A 62 -0.93 -12.25 -30.84
C GLY A 62 -0.22 -11.20 -29.98
N GLY A 63 0.77 -10.52 -30.54
CA GLY A 63 1.51 -9.45 -29.89
C GLY A 63 0.55 -8.35 -29.45
N GLN A 64 0.18 -8.40 -28.17
CA GLN A 64 -0.65 -7.40 -27.53
C GLN A 64 0.16 -6.10 -27.49
N GLU A 65 -0.28 -5.08 -28.23
CA GLU A 65 0.26 -3.73 -28.11
C GLU A 65 0.24 -3.34 -26.62
N PRO A 66 1.34 -2.77 -26.09
CA PRO A 66 1.46 -2.50 -24.67
C PRO A 66 0.37 -1.50 -24.27
N SER A 67 -0.67 -2.01 -23.61
CA SER A 67 -1.76 -1.23 -23.05
C SER A 67 -1.21 0.00 -22.35
N ALA A 68 -1.82 1.16 -22.63
CA ALA A 68 -1.53 2.43 -21.97
C ALA A 68 -1.34 2.18 -20.46
N SER A 69 -0.23 2.70 -19.89
CA SER A 69 0.19 2.43 -18.51
C SER A 69 -1.00 2.41 -17.56
N ALA A 70 -1.38 1.20 -17.14
CA ALA A 70 -2.63 0.95 -16.43
C ALA A 70 -2.65 1.51 -15.00
N ALA A 71 -1.55 2.12 -14.54
CA ALA A 71 -1.40 2.60 -13.16
C ALA A 71 -0.68 3.94 -13.01
N GLY A 72 -0.52 4.72 -14.08
CA GLY A 72 0.28 5.96 -14.04
C GLY A 72 1.78 5.74 -13.79
N LEU A 73 2.21 4.49 -13.61
CA LEU A 73 3.59 4.09 -13.44
C LEU A 73 4.30 4.06 -14.81
N PRO A 74 5.57 4.45 -14.90
CA PRO A 74 6.32 4.29 -16.13
C PRO A 74 6.48 2.80 -16.46
N GLN A 75 6.41 2.42 -17.74
CA GLN A 75 6.69 1.03 -18.16
C GLN A 75 8.11 0.58 -17.75
N ARG A 76 9.04 1.53 -17.66
CA ARG A 76 10.40 1.31 -17.23
C ARG A 76 10.82 2.37 -16.21
N LEU A 77 11.18 1.93 -15.02
CA LEU A 77 11.79 2.78 -14.00
C LEU A 77 13.30 2.78 -14.20
N VAL A 78 13.86 3.95 -14.50
CA VAL A 78 15.31 4.16 -14.63
C VAL A 78 15.75 5.09 -13.49
N PRO A 79 16.30 4.55 -12.40
CA PRO A 79 16.82 5.38 -11.32
C PRO A 79 17.91 6.31 -11.84
N GLU A 80 17.75 7.61 -11.59
CA GLU A 80 18.79 8.58 -11.88
C GLU A 80 20.05 8.24 -11.07
N LYS A 81 21.23 8.42 -11.67
CA LYS A 81 22.49 8.12 -10.97
C LYS A 81 22.75 9.06 -9.80
N SER A 82 22.24 10.29 -9.85
CA SER A 82 22.49 11.31 -8.85
C SER A 82 21.32 12.30 -8.77
N PRO A 83 20.13 11.84 -8.32
CA PRO A 83 18.98 12.73 -8.20
C PRO A 83 19.30 13.89 -7.22
N PRO A 84 18.74 15.09 -7.45
CA PRO A 84 18.90 16.22 -6.56
C PRO A 84 18.30 15.91 -5.19
N ALA A 85 18.80 16.56 -4.13
CA ALA A 85 18.22 16.43 -2.80
C ALA A 85 16.76 16.92 -2.78
N LEU A 86 15.90 16.23 -2.04
CA LEU A 86 14.52 16.64 -1.81
C LEU A 86 14.51 17.96 -1.01
N PRO A 87 14.11 19.10 -1.61
CA PRO A 87 14.26 20.43 -1.00
C PRO A 87 13.41 20.52 0.29
N GLU A 88 13.92 20.99 1.42
CA GLU A 88 13.15 21.02 2.68
C GLU A 88 12.23 22.25 2.83
N ASP A 89 12.41 23.25 1.99
CA ASP A 89 11.79 24.59 2.08
C ASP A 89 10.57 24.79 1.15
N ARG A 90 10.22 23.79 0.34
CA ARG A 90 9.10 23.86 -0.60
C ARG A 90 8.51 22.48 -0.92
N GLY A 91 7.28 22.49 -1.43
CA GLY A 91 6.66 21.32 -2.02
C GLY A 91 7.32 20.91 -3.35
N VAL A 92 7.28 19.63 -3.66
CA VAL A 92 7.70 19.04 -4.93
C VAL A 92 6.56 18.43 -5.74
N GLY A 93 5.35 18.37 -5.18
CA GLY A 93 4.17 17.73 -5.78
C GLY A 93 3.93 16.33 -5.22
N SER A 94 2.86 15.68 -5.67
CA SER A 94 2.52 14.33 -5.22
C SER A 94 3.57 13.30 -5.63
N ALA A 95 3.91 12.40 -4.72
CA ALA A 95 4.72 11.22 -4.99
C ALA A 95 3.91 10.14 -5.72
N GLU A 96 4.56 9.47 -6.66
CA GLU A 96 4.07 8.26 -7.29
C GLU A 96 4.66 7.01 -6.60
N LEU A 97 5.96 7.07 -6.32
CA LEU A 97 6.73 5.95 -5.84
C LEU A 97 7.88 6.46 -4.98
N ALA A 98 8.30 5.66 -4.01
CA ALA A 98 9.60 5.80 -3.37
C ALA A 98 10.29 4.45 -3.32
N PHE A 99 11.60 4.43 -3.53
CA PHE A 99 12.36 3.18 -3.57
C PHE A 99 13.80 3.39 -3.10
N VAL A 100 14.46 2.30 -2.74
CA VAL A 100 15.88 2.30 -2.35
C VAL A 100 16.70 1.83 -3.55
N SER A 101 17.66 2.65 -3.99
CA SER A 101 18.55 2.37 -5.12
C SER A 101 20.00 2.55 -4.68
N GLY A 102 20.70 1.45 -4.43
CA GLY A 102 21.99 1.50 -3.72
C GLY A 102 21.76 1.92 -2.27
N ASP A 103 22.51 2.92 -1.80
CA ASP A 103 22.37 3.47 -0.45
C ASP A 103 21.37 4.65 -0.37
N ASP A 104 20.85 5.09 -1.52
CA ASP A 104 19.97 6.24 -1.60
C ASP A 104 18.50 5.82 -1.56
N VAL A 105 17.73 6.55 -0.74
CA VAL A 105 16.28 6.61 -0.87
C VAL A 105 15.92 7.61 -1.96
N VAL A 106 15.15 7.16 -2.95
CA VAL A 106 14.69 7.98 -4.08
C VAL A 106 13.17 8.10 -4.07
N LEU A 107 12.68 9.33 -4.20
CA LEU A 107 11.28 9.68 -4.40
C LEU A 107 11.07 9.99 -5.89
N LEU A 108 10.08 9.34 -6.51
CA LEU A 108 9.58 9.66 -7.84
C LEU A 108 8.25 10.40 -7.70
N THR A 109 8.17 11.62 -8.23
CA THR A 109 6.92 12.40 -8.27
C THR A 109 6.04 12.01 -9.45
N ALA A 110 4.75 12.36 -9.38
CA ALA A 110 3.76 12.04 -10.43
C ALA A 110 4.08 12.68 -11.80
N ASP A 111 4.90 13.74 -11.82
CA ASP A 111 5.40 14.36 -13.05
C ASP A 111 6.74 13.76 -13.55
N GLY A 112 7.21 12.68 -12.91
CA GLY A 112 8.38 11.91 -13.31
C GLY A 112 9.72 12.40 -12.76
N ARG A 113 9.76 13.47 -11.95
CA ARG A 113 11.02 13.95 -11.34
C ARG A 113 11.47 13.02 -10.22
N GLN A 114 12.79 12.85 -10.07
CA GLN A 114 13.39 12.08 -9.00
C GLN A 114 14.09 12.97 -7.98
N TYR A 115 13.95 12.62 -6.70
CA TYR A 115 14.59 13.32 -5.58
C TYR A 115 15.24 12.33 -4.63
N ARG A 116 16.44 12.64 -4.16
CA ARG A 116 17.07 11.92 -3.07
C ARG A 116 16.48 12.37 -1.74
N VAL A 117 15.96 11.43 -0.97
CA VAL A 117 15.40 11.68 0.35
C VAL A 117 16.50 11.48 1.39
N ASN A 118 16.71 12.46 2.25
CA ASN A 118 17.63 12.33 3.38
C ASN A 118 16.99 11.49 4.50
N ALA A 119 16.97 10.17 4.29
CA ALA A 119 16.36 9.20 5.18
C ALA A 119 17.06 7.84 5.08
N LEU A 120 17.01 7.07 6.17
CA LEU A 120 17.45 5.68 6.19
C LEU A 120 16.48 4.77 5.45
N SER A 121 15.17 5.03 5.54
CA SER A 121 14.15 4.26 4.82
C SER A 121 12.85 5.04 4.64
N VAL A 122 12.06 4.61 3.64
CA VAL A 122 10.68 5.06 3.44
C VAL A 122 9.73 4.00 3.95
N GLN A 123 8.68 4.46 4.60
CA GLN A 123 7.77 3.62 5.37
C GLN A 123 6.36 3.66 4.77
N GLY A 124 6.06 4.69 3.99
CA GLY A 124 4.91 4.72 3.12
C GLY A 124 4.72 6.08 2.47
N ILE A 125 3.88 6.07 1.43
CA ILE A 125 3.34 7.25 0.77
C ILE A 125 1.81 7.19 0.97
N SER A 126 1.17 8.32 1.25
CA SER A 126 -0.30 8.36 1.30
C SER A 126 -0.92 8.04 -0.07
N PRO A 127 -2.14 7.47 -0.13
CA PRO A 127 -2.81 7.16 -1.41
C PRO A 127 -2.88 8.35 -2.40
N ASP A 128 -3.07 9.57 -1.92
CA ASP A 128 -3.07 10.80 -2.74
C ASP A 128 -1.66 11.29 -3.16
N GLY A 129 -0.60 10.61 -2.70
CA GLY A 129 0.79 10.96 -2.93
C GLY A 129 1.27 12.20 -2.17
N ARG A 130 0.42 12.84 -1.36
CA ARG A 130 0.75 14.10 -0.70
C ARG A 130 1.75 13.92 0.43
N TRP A 131 1.61 12.85 1.21
CA TRP A 131 2.38 12.65 2.43
C TRP A 131 3.41 11.56 2.27
N LEU A 132 4.59 11.80 2.82
CA LEU A 132 5.70 10.85 2.86
C LEU A 132 6.09 10.59 4.32
N LEU A 133 6.10 9.32 4.73
CA LEU A 133 6.59 8.92 6.04
C LEU A 133 7.96 8.25 5.89
N VAL A 134 8.96 8.79 6.59
CA VAL A 134 10.34 8.29 6.54
C VAL A 134 10.94 8.09 7.92
N LEU A 135 11.92 7.20 8.00
CA LEU A 135 12.82 7.06 9.13
C LEU A 135 14.13 7.80 8.80
N ARG A 136 14.47 8.86 9.54
CA ARG A 136 15.68 9.64 9.23
C ARG A 136 16.98 8.90 9.56
N SER A 137 17.05 8.25 10.71
CA SER A 137 18.20 7.45 11.15
C SER A 137 17.72 6.30 12.04
N SER A 138 18.56 5.32 12.33
CA SER A 138 18.18 4.14 13.13
C SER A 138 17.68 4.47 14.54
N GLN A 139 18.13 5.59 15.10
CA GLN A 139 17.71 6.14 16.40
C GLN A 139 16.97 7.48 16.26
N GLY A 140 16.65 7.88 15.02
CA GLY A 140 16.07 9.18 14.71
C GLY A 140 14.55 9.17 14.73
N PRO A 141 13.93 10.36 14.78
CA PRO A 141 12.49 10.46 14.70
C PRO A 141 11.99 9.99 13.34
N TRP A 142 10.75 9.51 13.35
CA TRP A 142 10.00 9.32 12.13
C TRP A 142 9.45 10.66 11.70
N VAL A 143 9.54 10.94 10.41
CA VAL A 143 9.17 12.23 9.85
C VAL A 143 8.06 12.02 8.83
N LEU A 144 6.91 12.59 9.14
CA LEU A 144 5.81 12.76 8.20
C LEU A 144 5.98 14.11 7.52
N ARG A 145 6.07 14.09 6.20
CA ARG A 145 6.36 15.27 5.38
C ARG A 145 5.26 15.50 4.35
N ASP A 146 4.78 16.74 4.28
CA ASP A 146 3.91 17.22 3.19
C ASP A 146 4.78 17.49 1.95
N LEU A 147 4.52 16.77 0.86
CA LEU A 147 5.22 16.95 -0.42
C LEU A 147 4.60 18.04 -1.28
N THR A 148 3.40 18.54 -0.94
CA THR A 148 2.73 19.64 -1.64
C THR A 148 2.96 21.00 -0.98
N GLY A 149 3.55 21.01 0.21
CA GLY A 149 3.87 22.21 0.98
C GLY A 149 5.15 22.05 1.80
N THR A 150 5.18 22.66 2.98
CA THR A 150 6.31 22.64 3.93
C THR A 150 5.96 21.99 5.27
N GLY A 151 4.72 21.47 5.40
CA GLY A 151 4.23 20.84 6.61
C GLY A 151 5.04 19.62 7.02
N ARG A 152 5.29 19.47 8.33
CA ARG A 152 6.04 18.35 8.89
C ARG A 152 5.51 17.98 10.27
N GLN A 153 5.52 16.68 10.56
CA GLN A 153 5.33 16.16 11.91
C GLN A 153 6.42 15.14 12.25
N GLU A 154 6.77 15.08 13.53
CA GLU A 154 7.74 14.13 14.05
C GLU A 154 7.11 13.22 15.10
N PHE A 155 7.49 11.94 15.06
CA PHE A 155 7.11 10.95 16.04
C PHE A 155 8.37 10.50 16.76
N GLU A 156 8.39 10.74 18.06
CA GLU A 156 9.44 10.27 18.97
C GLU A 156 9.23 8.77 19.27
N GLY A 157 10.32 8.02 19.32
CA GLY A 157 10.32 6.61 19.72
C GLY A 157 11.48 5.82 19.15
N ASP A 158 12.03 4.89 19.95
CA ASP A 158 13.25 4.13 19.68
C ASP A 158 13.17 3.09 18.55
N THR A 159 12.05 3.03 17.82
CA THR A 159 11.82 2.30 16.56
C THR A 159 10.31 2.19 16.38
N THR A 160 9.75 2.84 15.36
CA THR A 160 8.35 2.61 15.00
C THR A 160 8.20 1.22 14.43
N PHE A 161 7.14 0.53 14.85
CA PHE A 161 6.89 -0.85 14.45
C PHE A 161 6.00 -0.94 13.20
N SER A 162 5.04 -0.02 13.06
CA SER A 162 4.18 0.01 11.89
C SER A 162 3.53 1.37 11.66
N ALA A 163 3.21 1.65 10.40
CA ALA A 163 2.38 2.76 10.00
C ALA A 163 1.39 2.29 8.94
N SER A 164 0.18 2.85 8.93
CA SER A 164 -0.83 2.52 7.93
C SER A 164 -1.69 3.72 7.59
N TRP A 165 -1.96 3.89 6.31
CA TRP A 165 -2.76 5.01 5.77
C TRP A 165 -4.21 4.56 5.60
N SER A 166 -5.16 5.48 5.81
CA SER A 166 -6.52 5.27 5.34
C SER A 166 -6.58 5.44 3.82
N PRO A 167 -7.43 4.67 3.12
CA PRO A 167 -7.63 4.78 1.68
C PRO A 167 -7.93 6.22 1.19
N ASP A 168 -8.66 7.01 1.96
CA ASP A 168 -9.01 8.38 1.64
C ASP A 168 -7.86 9.41 1.86
N SER A 169 -6.68 8.96 2.29
CA SER A 169 -5.52 9.81 2.64
C SER A 169 -5.75 10.81 3.77
N ARG A 170 -6.82 10.67 4.56
CA ARG A 170 -7.14 11.60 5.64
C ARG A 170 -6.60 11.17 6.99
N ARG A 171 -6.21 9.90 7.14
CA ARG A 171 -5.75 9.35 8.41
C ARG A 171 -4.47 8.58 8.23
N LEU A 172 -3.62 8.67 9.24
CA LEU A 172 -2.44 7.85 9.41
C LEU A 172 -2.45 7.29 10.82
N VAL A 173 -2.28 5.99 10.96
CA VAL A 173 -1.97 5.37 12.25
C VAL A 173 -0.47 5.06 12.30
N VAL A 174 0.17 5.43 13.40
CA VAL A 174 1.59 5.15 13.67
C VAL A 174 1.67 4.42 15.01
N GLN A 175 2.13 3.18 14.99
CA GLN A 175 2.37 2.39 16.20
C GLN A 175 3.87 2.36 16.49
N THR A 176 4.29 3.03 17.57
CA THR A 176 5.68 2.94 18.04
C THR A 176 5.94 1.59 18.72
N SER A 177 7.20 1.23 18.99
CA SER A 177 7.70 0.04 19.72
C SER A 177 6.71 -1.09 20.09
N ARG A 178 7.03 -2.35 19.75
CA ARG A 178 6.15 -3.52 20.00
C ARG A 178 5.73 -3.77 21.45
N ARG A 179 6.56 -3.41 22.45
CA ARG A 179 6.35 -3.82 23.86
C ARG A 179 5.74 -2.75 24.75
N SER A 180 5.95 -1.49 24.40
CA SER A 180 5.57 -0.32 25.22
C SER A 180 5.14 0.87 24.38
N GLY A 181 5.00 0.67 23.08
CA GLY A 181 4.80 1.74 22.13
C GLY A 181 3.42 2.37 22.22
N VAL A 182 3.40 3.64 21.87
CA VAL A 182 2.20 4.45 21.75
C VAL A 182 1.65 4.28 20.34
N THR A 183 0.34 4.08 20.24
CA THR A 183 -0.36 4.14 18.96
C THR A 183 -0.90 5.55 18.79
N TYR A 184 -0.50 6.22 17.72
CA TYR A 184 -0.99 7.53 17.33
C TYR A 184 -1.98 7.41 16.18
N LEU A 185 -3.09 8.13 16.26
CA LEU A 185 -3.95 8.40 15.12
C LEU A 185 -3.78 9.87 14.73
N VAL A 186 -3.47 10.11 13.46
CA VAL A 186 -3.23 11.45 12.91
C VAL A 186 -4.32 11.76 11.91
N ASP A 187 -5.00 12.88 12.11
CA ASP A 187 -5.88 13.51 11.13
C ASP A 187 -5.02 14.40 10.23
N LEU A 188 -4.87 14.01 8.97
CA LEU A 188 -4.00 14.68 8.01
C LEU A 188 -4.65 15.92 7.38
N THR A 189 -5.94 16.13 7.63
CA THR A 189 -6.66 17.33 7.15
C THR A 189 -6.40 18.50 8.10
N THR A 190 -6.40 18.23 9.39
CA THR A 190 -6.22 19.22 10.46
C THR A 190 -4.79 19.25 11.02
N GLY A 191 -4.02 18.17 10.81
CA GLY A 191 -2.75 17.93 11.48
C GLY A 191 -2.92 17.49 12.94
N ALA A 192 -4.15 17.26 13.43
CA ALA A 192 -4.37 16.83 14.80
C ALA A 192 -3.84 15.41 15.02
N ARG A 193 -3.20 15.18 16.17
CA ARG A 193 -2.68 13.89 16.60
C ARG A 193 -3.28 13.50 17.94
N SER A 194 -3.81 12.29 18.04
CA SER A 194 -4.29 11.68 19.29
C SER A 194 -3.58 10.36 19.56
N THR A 195 -3.53 9.97 20.84
CA THR A 195 -3.12 8.63 21.24
C THR A 195 -4.32 7.71 21.26
N VAL A 196 -4.15 6.47 20.81
CA VAL A 196 -5.15 5.42 20.86
C VAL A 196 -4.81 4.48 22.01
N PRO A 197 -5.67 4.35 23.04
CA PRO A 197 -5.38 3.55 24.23
C PRO A 197 -5.63 2.06 23.95
N LEU A 198 -4.81 1.47 23.10
CA LEU A 198 -4.84 0.04 22.80
C LEU A 198 -4.29 -0.77 23.97
N ASP A 199 -5.02 -1.81 24.39
CA ASP A 199 -4.54 -2.77 25.38
C ASP A 199 -3.40 -3.61 24.80
N PRO A 200 -2.15 -3.47 25.29
CA PRO A 200 -1.00 -4.18 24.73
C PRO A 200 -1.12 -5.70 24.85
N ALA A 201 -1.95 -6.21 25.77
CA ALA A 201 -2.19 -7.65 25.92
C ALA A 201 -3.16 -8.20 24.87
N ARG A 202 -3.87 -7.35 24.13
CA ARG A 202 -4.97 -7.75 23.23
C ARG A 202 -4.89 -7.17 21.83
N ALA A 203 -4.21 -6.04 21.67
CA ALA A 203 -4.30 -5.28 20.43
C ALA A 203 -3.46 -5.86 19.29
N GLY A 204 -2.39 -6.59 19.59
CA GLY A 204 -1.45 -7.05 18.56
C GLY A 204 -0.91 -5.89 17.72
N ARG A 205 -0.75 -6.12 16.41
CA ARG A 205 -0.23 -5.14 15.46
C ARG A 205 -1.36 -4.38 14.77
N VAL A 206 -1.25 -3.06 14.64
CA VAL A 206 -2.13 -2.31 13.72
C VAL A 206 -1.67 -2.54 12.28
N CYS A 207 -2.51 -3.16 11.45
CA CYS A 207 -2.19 -3.45 10.05
C CYS A 207 -2.90 -2.50 9.08
N ALA A 208 -4.07 -1.98 9.44
CA ALA A 208 -4.77 -0.97 8.64
C ALA A 208 -5.59 0.00 9.49
N VAL A 209 -5.96 1.13 8.90
CA VAL A 209 -6.92 2.10 9.43
C VAL A 209 -7.96 2.40 8.35
N ARG A 210 -9.24 2.32 8.72
CA ARG A 210 -10.35 2.64 7.83
C ARG A 210 -10.56 4.14 7.70
N ASN A 211 -11.28 4.58 6.68
CA ASN A 211 -11.69 5.98 6.49
C ASN A 211 -12.56 6.48 7.66
N SER A 212 -13.25 5.56 8.34
CA SER A 212 -14.00 5.83 9.57
C SER A 212 -13.12 6.10 10.80
N GLY A 213 -11.84 5.70 10.76
CA GLY A 213 -10.90 5.72 11.89
C GLY A 213 -10.84 4.43 12.68
N GLN A 214 -11.68 3.45 12.36
CA GLN A 214 -11.56 2.12 12.94
C GLN A 214 -10.23 1.47 12.53
N LEU A 215 -9.56 0.84 13.49
CA LEU A 215 -8.30 0.14 13.28
C LEU A 215 -8.55 -1.33 12.97
N VAL A 216 -7.80 -1.86 12.01
CA VAL A 216 -7.69 -3.30 11.76
C VAL A 216 -6.44 -3.80 12.47
N LEU A 217 -6.65 -4.76 13.35
CA LEU A 217 -5.63 -5.36 14.18
C LEU A 217 -5.35 -6.78 13.69
N CYS A 218 -4.07 -7.09 13.58
CA CYS A 218 -3.54 -8.35 13.09
C CYS A 218 -2.74 -9.05 14.20
N SER A 219 -2.74 -10.39 14.14
CA SER A 219 -1.94 -11.21 15.06
C SER A 219 -0.47 -10.82 14.99
N SER A 220 0.20 -10.84 16.13
CA SER A 220 1.66 -10.76 16.23
C SER A 220 2.20 -11.94 17.02
N GLU A 221 3.53 -12.08 17.09
CA GLU A 221 4.18 -13.12 17.90
C GLU A 221 3.93 -12.90 19.39
N GLU A 222 3.87 -11.63 19.82
CA GLU A 222 3.67 -11.24 21.21
C GLU A 222 2.22 -11.39 21.66
N VAL A 223 1.28 -11.15 20.75
CA VAL A 223 -0.16 -11.27 20.99
C VAL A 223 -0.75 -12.16 19.90
N PRO A 224 -0.57 -13.49 20.01
CA PRO A 224 -1.09 -14.41 19.03
C PRO A 224 -2.61 -14.49 19.12
N PHE A 225 -3.29 -14.33 18.00
CA PHE A 225 -4.70 -14.64 17.87
C PHE A 225 -5.04 -15.10 16.45
N SER A 226 -6.08 -15.91 16.31
CA SER A 226 -6.47 -16.47 15.02
C SER A 226 -7.47 -15.56 14.31
N GLY A 227 -7.01 -14.77 13.35
CA GLY A 227 -7.85 -13.96 12.46
C GLY A 227 -7.53 -12.47 12.50
N LEU A 228 -8.57 -11.63 12.52
CA LEU A 228 -8.48 -10.17 12.58
C LEU A 228 -9.34 -9.62 13.72
N ARG A 229 -8.99 -8.44 14.22
CA ARG A 229 -9.84 -7.67 15.13
C ARG A 229 -10.07 -6.27 14.58
N LEU A 230 -11.23 -5.70 14.87
CA LEU A 230 -11.54 -4.30 14.60
C LEU A 230 -11.62 -3.56 15.94
N ALA A 231 -10.90 -2.45 16.04
CA ALA A 231 -10.91 -1.61 17.22
C ALA A 231 -11.33 -0.18 16.87
N ASP A 232 -12.06 0.45 17.78
CA ASP A 232 -12.38 1.88 17.65
C ASP A 232 -11.11 2.72 17.79
N GLY A 233 -10.84 3.61 16.82
CA GLY A 233 -9.60 4.38 16.80
C GLY A 233 -9.54 5.53 17.80
N THR A 234 -10.60 5.78 18.57
CA THR A 234 -10.61 6.80 19.63
C THR A 234 -10.41 6.15 21.00
N THR A 235 -11.14 5.07 21.26
CA THR A 235 -11.21 4.39 22.55
C THR A 235 -10.32 3.17 22.65
N GLY A 236 -9.76 2.69 21.53
CA GLY A 236 -8.97 1.46 21.47
C GLY A 236 -9.77 0.17 21.73
N ALA A 237 -11.06 0.26 21.99
CA ALA A 237 -11.89 -0.88 22.33
C ALA A 237 -12.06 -1.79 21.10
N VAL A 238 -11.82 -3.10 21.26
CA VAL A 238 -12.13 -4.09 20.24
C VAL A 238 -13.66 -4.19 20.11
N VAL A 239 -14.17 -3.78 18.95
CA VAL A 239 -15.60 -3.79 18.64
C VAL A 239 -16.01 -5.05 17.88
N ARG A 240 -15.05 -5.77 17.27
CA ARG A 240 -15.30 -7.02 16.55
C ARG A 240 -14.07 -7.90 16.47
N GLU A 241 -14.29 -9.21 16.44
CA GLU A 241 -13.30 -10.23 16.09
C GLU A 241 -13.81 -11.04 14.90
N ILE A 242 -12.94 -11.25 13.91
CA ILE A 242 -13.18 -12.07 12.72
C ILE A 242 -12.24 -13.27 12.84
N THR A 243 -12.79 -14.41 13.21
CA THR A 243 -12.01 -15.64 13.42
C THR A 243 -11.62 -16.27 12.08
N VAL A 244 -10.58 -17.11 12.08
CA VAL A 244 -10.19 -17.90 10.89
C VAL A 244 -11.37 -18.71 10.32
N ALA A 245 -12.22 -19.28 11.17
CA ALA A 245 -13.41 -20.01 10.74
C ALA A 245 -14.42 -19.11 10.01
N ALA A 246 -14.55 -17.85 10.43
CA ALA A 246 -15.45 -16.89 9.78
C ALA A 246 -14.92 -16.44 8.40
N LEU A 247 -13.61 -16.47 8.19
CA LEU A 247 -12.96 -16.12 6.91
C LEU A 247 -13.32 -17.09 5.77
N GLY A 248 -13.87 -18.26 6.07
CA GLY A 248 -14.22 -19.25 5.04
C GLY A 248 -12.99 -19.82 4.34
N LEU A 249 -11.87 -19.92 5.06
CA LEU A 249 -10.68 -20.63 4.61
C LEU A 249 -10.93 -22.14 4.63
N ALA A 250 -10.34 -22.86 3.67
CA ALA A 250 -10.31 -24.32 3.68
C ALA A 250 -9.55 -24.83 4.91
N PRO A 251 -9.78 -26.08 5.37
CA PRO A 251 -9.10 -26.62 6.55
C PRO A 251 -7.57 -26.66 6.44
N THR A 252 -7.03 -26.73 5.22
CA THR A 252 -5.59 -26.70 4.92
C THR A 252 -5.09 -25.28 4.69
N GLU A 253 -5.96 -24.29 4.58
CA GLU A 253 -5.57 -22.90 4.37
C GLU A 253 -5.26 -22.21 5.69
N THR A 254 -4.12 -21.53 5.74
CA THR A 254 -3.72 -20.74 6.89
C THR A 254 -3.40 -19.32 6.46
N MET A 255 -3.79 -18.35 7.30
CA MET A 255 -3.31 -16.99 7.15
C MET A 255 -1.80 -16.99 7.35
N ALA A 256 -1.08 -16.31 6.46
CA ALA A 256 0.36 -16.12 6.57
C ALA A 256 0.72 -15.10 7.67
N ALA A 257 0.26 -15.32 8.91
CA ALA A 257 0.52 -14.45 10.04
C ALA A 257 2.04 -14.31 10.24
N GLY A 258 2.59 -13.12 9.99
CA GLY A 258 4.03 -12.83 10.05
C GLY A 258 4.76 -12.84 8.70
N ARG A 259 4.16 -13.34 7.61
CA ARG A 259 4.79 -13.45 6.28
C ARG A 259 4.22 -12.51 5.21
N GLY A 260 3.34 -11.59 5.62
CA GLY A 260 2.85 -10.45 4.84
C GLY A 260 1.93 -9.58 5.70
N ILE A 261 1.91 -8.27 5.47
CA ILE A 261 1.04 -7.35 6.21
C ILE A 261 -0.30 -7.29 5.48
N PRO A 262 -1.43 -7.62 6.13
CA PRO A 262 -2.74 -7.39 5.55
C PRO A 262 -2.88 -5.94 5.10
N ARG A 263 -3.44 -5.73 3.91
CA ARG A 263 -3.65 -4.39 3.35
C ARG A 263 -5.14 -4.16 3.13
N LEU A 264 -5.60 -2.98 3.54
CA LEU A 264 -6.95 -2.52 3.29
C LEU A 264 -7.06 -1.96 1.87
N ASP A 265 -8.05 -2.43 1.13
CA ASP A 265 -8.33 -2.01 -0.24
C ASP A 265 -8.87 -0.57 -0.28
N ILE A 266 -8.83 0.03 -1.47
CA ILE A 266 -9.32 1.38 -1.73
C ILE A 266 -10.83 1.53 -1.44
N ASP A 267 -11.55 0.41 -1.37
CA ASP A 267 -12.97 0.39 -1.01
C ASP A 267 -13.25 0.58 0.48
N ASP A 268 -12.24 0.58 1.37
CA ASP A 268 -12.38 0.73 2.83
C ASP A 268 -13.11 -0.42 3.56
N HIS A 269 -13.45 -1.50 2.85
CA HIS A 269 -14.24 -2.62 3.37
C HIS A 269 -13.54 -3.96 3.19
N THR A 270 -12.69 -4.10 2.18
CA THR A 270 -11.99 -5.35 1.86
C THR A 270 -10.56 -5.31 2.39
N VAL A 271 -10.16 -6.32 3.15
CA VAL A 271 -8.75 -6.54 3.52
C VAL A 271 -8.20 -7.72 2.75
N PHE A 272 -7.03 -7.54 2.14
CA PHE A 272 -6.32 -8.63 1.48
C PHE A 272 -5.24 -9.21 2.36
N ILE A 273 -5.22 -10.54 2.40
CA ILE A 273 -4.33 -11.33 3.24
C ILE A 273 -3.73 -12.44 2.38
N PRO A 274 -2.40 -12.63 2.44
CA PRO A 274 -1.78 -13.82 1.92
C PRO A 274 -2.25 -15.07 2.65
N VAL A 275 -2.74 -16.05 1.90
CA VAL A 275 -3.18 -17.35 2.40
C VAL A 275 -2.28 -18.41 1.80
N HIS A 276 -1.82 -19.33 2.66
CA HIS A 276 -1.05 -20.49 2.26
C HIS A 276 -1.89 -21.75 2.41
N ASP A 277 -1.83 -22.61 1.40
CA ASP A 277 -2.25 -23.99 1.56
C ASP A 277 -1.14 -24.79 2.26
N SER A 278 -1.41 -25.32 3.44
CA SER A 278 -0.54 -26.34 4.03
C SER A 278 -0.86 -27.66 3.36
N ALA A 279 0.03 -28.14 2.50
CA ALA A 279 0.01 -29.53 2.04
C ALA A 279 -0.28 -30.44 3.24
N GLY A 280 -1.22 -31.36 3.07
CA GLY A 280 -1.79 -32.12 4.17
C GLY A 280 -0.72 -32.81 5.03
N PRO A 281 -1.03 -33.10 6.31
CA PRO A 281 -0.08 -33.73 7.23
C PRO A 281 0.48 -35.08 6.72
N ASP A 282 -0.15 -35.70 5.72
CA ASP A 282 0.24 -36.98 5.14
C ASP A 282 1.21 -36.87 3.94
N ASP A 283 1.43 -35.67 3.37
CA ASP A 283 2.15 -35.51 2.10
C ASP A 283 3.62 -35.09 2.22
N THR A 284 4.19 -35.05 3.42
CA THR A 284 5.64 -34.85 3.57
C THR A 284 6.27 -35.75 4.62
N PRO A 285 7.21 -36.66 4.26
CA PRO A 285 8.06 -37.29 5.26
C PRO A 285 8.84 -36.20 6.01
N ALA A 286 9.10 -36.41 7.31
CA ALA A 286 9.76 -35.47 8.23
C ALA A 286 11.17 -34.98 7.80
N SER A 287 11.66 -35.42 6.64
CA SER A 287 12.94 -35.09 6.03
C SER A 287 12.83 -34.39 4.68
N ALA A 288 11.63 -34.11 4.17
CA ALA A 288 11.49 -33.31 2.95
C ALA A 288 11.93 -31.87 3.25
N PRO A 289 12.93 -31.31 2.54
CA PRO A 289 13.30 -29.91 2.70
C PRO A 289 12.05 -29.05 2.46
N ALA A 290 11.86 -28.00 3.26
CA ALA A 290 10.66 -27.17 3.40
C ALA A 290 10.26 -26.34 2.15
N GLY A 291 10.38 -26.92 0.95
CA GLY A 291 10.43 -26.19 -0.32
C GLY A 291 9.43 -26.62 -1.40
N HIS A 292 8.42 -27.44 -1.09
CA HIS A 292 7.43 -27.85 -2.10
C HIS A 292 6.12 -27.07 -2.01
N ASP A 293 5.91 -26.24 -3.04
CA ASP A 293 4.66 -25.79 -3.65
C ASP A 293 3.48 -25.56 -2.70
N ARG A 294 3.61 -24.51 -1.88
CA ARG A 294 2.42 -23.90 -1.28
C ARG A 294 1.87 -22.88 -2.27
N ASN A 295 0.75 -23.22 -2.90
CA ASN A 295 -0.05 -22.25 -3.63
C ASN A 295 -0.31 -21.05 -2.70
N VAL A 296 0.24 -19.90 -3.05
CA VAL A 296 -0.06 -18.67 -2.33
C VAL A 296 -1.20 -17.98 -3.05
N VAL A 297 -2.30 -17.82 -2.34
CA VAL A 297 -3.44 -17.04 -2.83
C VAL A 297 -3.47 -15.73 -2.07
N LEU A 298 -3.72 -14.64 -2.78
CA LEU A 298 -4.11 -13.40 -2.14
C LEU A 298 -5.64 -13.39 -2.00
N ALA A 299 -6.12 -13.49 -0.76
CA ALA A 299 -7.54 -13.57 -0.46
C ALA A 299 -8.05 -12.23 0.11
N GLY A 300 -9.15 -11.72 -0.45
CA GLY A 300 -9.86 -10.54 0.02
C GLY A 300 -11.01 -10.92 0.93
N PHE A 301 -11.13 -10.26 2.08
CA PHE A 301 -12.19 -10.48 3.06
C PHE A 301 -12.90 -9.18 3.38
N ASP A 302 -14.22 -9.21 3.36
CA ASP A 302 -15.05 -8.08 3.79
C ASP A 302 -14.99 -7.96 5.33
N LEU A 303 -14.56 -6.81 5.83
CA LEU A 303 -14.40 -6.54 7.27
C LEU A 303 -15.73 -6.46 8.01
N ASP A 304 -16.82 -6.18 7.31
CA ASP A 304 -18.16 -6.00 7.89
C ASP A 304 -18.96 -7.31 7.97
N THR A 305 -18.54 -8.36 7.27
CA THR A 305 -19.18 -9.68 7.28
C THR A 305 -18.21 -10.79 7.66
N GLY A 306 -16.91 -10.54 7.56
CA GLY A 306 -15.85 -11.54 7.70
C GLY A 306 -15.76 -12.49 6.50
N ARG A 307 -16.56 -12.30 5.45
CA ARG A 307 -16.67 -13.23 4.33
C ARG A 307 -15.56 -13.01 3.32
N LEU A 308 -15.04 -14.10 2.79
CA LEU A 308 -14.21 -14.09 1.59
C LEU A 308 -14.99 -13.47 0.42
N THR A 309 -14.45 -12.41 -0.17
CA THR A 309 -15.03 -11.71 -1.33
C THR A 309 -14.27 -12.00 -2.61
N GLN A 310 -12.95 -12.18 -2.54
CA GLN A 310 -12.09 -12.30 -3.71
C GLN A 310 -10.93 -13.27 -3.44
N ARG A 311 -10.46 -13.93 -4.50
CA ARG A 311 -9.24 -14.75 -4.49
C ARG A 311 -8.46 -14.49 -5.75
N TYR A 312 -7.18 -14.15 -5.58
CA TYR A 312 -6.23 -14.03 -6.67
C TYR A 312 -5.18 -15.12 -6.52
N PRO A 313 -5.17 -16.14 -7.41
CA PRO A 313 -4.05 -17.06 -7.44
C PRO A 313 -2.80 -16.25 -7.78
N LEU A 314 -1.78 -16.29 -6.93
CA LEU A 314 -0.51 -15.69 -7.29
C LEU A 314 0.18 -16.66 -8.24
N PRO A 315 0.68 -16.20 -9.40
CA PRO A 315 1.27 -17.08 -10.39
C PRO A 315 2.40 -17.88 -9.75
N ASP A 316 2.41 -19.19 -9.98
CA ASP A 316 3.41 -20.10 -9.43
C ASP A 316 4.84 -19.63 -9.74
N ARG A 317 5.78 -20.12 -8.93
CA ARG A 317 7.20 -20.06 -9.25
C ARG A 317 7.41 -20.56 -10.69
N ILE A 318 8.29 -19.90 -11.44
CA ILE A 318 8.79 -20.47 -12.71
C ILE A 318 9.37 -21.86 -12.37
N PRO A 319 8.82 -22.96 -12.92
CA PRO A 319 9.30 -24.30 -12.61
C PRO A 319 10.81 -24.41 -12.88
N GLY A 320 11.60 -24.82 -11.88
CA GLY A 320 13.05 -25.06 -12.01
C GLY A 320 13.99 -24.04 -11.36
N ALA A 321 13.49 -22.95 -10.75
CA ALA A 321 14.32 -22.04 -9.96
C ALA A 321 14.58 -22.61 -8.54
N GLN A 322 15.59 -23.47 -8.38
CA GLN A 322 16.06 -23.88 -7.05
C GLN A 322 16.94 -22.80 -6.41
N ARG A 323 16.72 -22.51 -5.11
CA ARG A 323 17.66 -21.74 -4.28
C ARG A 323 18.57 -22.69 -3.48
N PRO A 324 19.86 -22.36 -3.29
CA PRO A 324 20.68 -22.99 -2.27
C PRO A 324 20.21 -22.56 -0.88
N LEU A 325 19.95 -23.54 0.00
CA LEU A 325 19.55 -23.33 1.39
C LEU A 325 20.79 -22.97 2.22
N ASN A 326 21.00 -21.69 2.55
CA ASN A 326 22.02 -21.27 3.51
C ASN A 326 21.49 -20.17 4.46
N GLY A 327 21.15 -20.56 5.69
CA GLY A 327 21.43 -19.88 6.96
C GLY A 327 21.08 -18.40 7.21
N GLY A 328 20.39 -17.68 6.33
CA GLY A 328 19.98 -16.28 6.51
C GLY A 328 18.45 -16.13 6.62
N VAL A 329 17.99 -15.09 7.32
CA VAL A 329 16.58 -14.75 7.62
C VAL A 329 15.62 -15.11 6.46
N GLU A 330 14.74 -16.08 6.70
CA GLU A 330 13.74 -16.55 5.73
C GLU A 330 12.75 -15.43 5.37
N TYR A 331 12.81 -14.94 4.13
CA TYR A 331 11.64 -14.37 3.48
C TYR A 331 10.77 -15.54 2.99
N GLY A 332 9.53 -15.65 3.47
CA GLY A 332 8.63 -16.81 3.24
C GLY A 332 8.11 -16.98 1.80
N PRO A 333 7.27 -18.00 1.51
CA PRO A 333 7.04 -18.56 0.17
C PRO A 333 6.16 -17.73 -0.80
N MET A 334 6.04 -16.42 -0.60
CA MET A 334 5.84 -15.49 -1.71
C MET A 334 7.19 -15.18 -2.35
N ASP A 335 7.87 -16.19 -2.91
CA ASP A 335 9.35 -16.23 -2.92
C ASP A 335 10.11 -15.12 -3.65
N ASN A 336 9.41 -14.17 -4.26
CA ASN A 336 9.89 -12.81 -4.40
C ASN A 336 8.77 -11.76 -4.54
N ARG A 337 7.49 -12.12 -4.30
CA ARG A 337 6.36 -11.20 -4.48
C ARG A 337 5.96 -10.54 -3.16
N VAL A 338 5.79 -9.22 -3.15
CA VAL A 338 5.35 -8.46 -1.98
C VAL A 338 4.17 -7.61 -2.37
N LEU A 339 3.09 -7.70 -1.61
CA LEU A 339 1.94 -6.81 -1.76
C LEU A 339 2.35 -5.37 -1.44
N LEU A 340 2.37 -4.51 -2.46
CA LEU A 340 2.67 -3.10 -2.30
C LEU A 340 1.47 -2.31 -1.80
N GLY A 341 0.30 -2.59 -2.37
CA GLY A 341 -0.90 -1.82 -2.13
C GLY A 341 -1.94 -2.07 -3.21
N PHE A 342 -2.82 -1.11 -3.39
CA PHE A 342 -3.92 -1.18 -4.32
C PHE A 342 -3.82 -0.08 -5.37
N HIS A 343 -4.61 -0.22 -6.40
CA HIS A 343 -4.81 0.76 -7.45
C HIS A 343 -6.28 0.61 -7.89
N PRO A 344 -6.96 1.66 -8.38
CA PRO A 344 -8.32 1.51 -8.90
C PRO A 344 -8.51 0.37 -9.92
N ALA A 345 -7.45 0.03 -10.66
CA ALA A 345 -7.44 -1.06 -11.64
C ALA A 345 -7.15 -2.46 -11.05
N GLY A 346 -6.67 -2.58 -9.80
CA GLY A 346 -6.28 -3.88 -9.24
C GLY A 346 -5.29 -3.84 -8.08
N VAL A 347 -4.65 -4.97 -7.85
CA VAL A 347 -3.71 -5.16 -6.75
C VAL A 347 -2.28 -5.05 -7.26
N LEU A 348 -1.45 -4.25 -6.60
CA LEU A 348 -0.05 -4.07 -6.98
C LEU A 348 0.87 -4.96 -6.16
N LEU A 349 1.69 -5.73 -6.88
CA LEU A 349 2.72 -6.60 -6.34
C LEU A 349 4.09 -6.12 -6.81
N VAL A 350 5.09 -6.30 -5.97
CA VAL A 350 6.49 -6.21 -6.37
C VAL A 350 7.07 -7.58 -6.42
N HIS A 351 7.58 -7.95 -7.58
CA HIS A 351 8.29 -9.18 -7.83
C HIS A 351 9.80 -8.88 -7.90
N LEU A 352 10.52 -9.29 -6.85
CA LEU A 352 11.98 -9.22 -6.78
C LEU A 352 12.57 -10.33 -7.69
N THR A 353 13.59 -10.06 -8.47
CA THR A 353 14.27 -11.15 -9.18
C THR A 353 15.55 -11.45 -8.42
N ALA A 354 15.81 -12.71 -8.05
CA ALA A 354 17.11 -13.07 -7.48
C ALA A 354 18.21 -12.88 -8.53
N SER A 355 19.35 -12.28 -8.16
CA SER A 355 20.53 -12.28 -9.03
C SER A 355 21.05 -13.71 -9.18
N LYS A 356 21.48 -14.08 -10.40
CA LYS A 356 21.99 -15.43 -10.71
C LYS A 356 23.31 -15.76 -10.02
N GLY A 357 24.04 -14.76 -9.50
CA GLY A 357 25.39 -14.91 -8.95
C GLY A 357 25.50 -14.71 -7.44
N ASP A 358 24.58 -13.99 -6.81
CA ASP A 358 24.58 -13.70 -5.39
C ASP A 358 23.13 -13.61 -4.88
N PRO A 359 22.68 -14.48 -3.95
CA PRO A 359 21.33 -14.41 -3.38
C PRO A 359 21.08 -13.13 -2.57
N PHE A 360 22.13 -12.38 -2.21
CA PHE A 360 22.06 -11.11 -1.49
C PHE A 360 22.05 -9.89 -2.44
N GLU A 361 22.46 -10.05 -3.70
CA GLU A 361 22.27 -9.00 -4.71
C GLU A 361 20.83 -9.07 -5.26
N SER A 362 20.08 -8.00 -5.01
CA SER A 362 18.77 -7.84 -5.64
C SER A 362 18.97 -7.72 -7.16
N GLY A 363 18.26 -8.53 -7.94
CA GLY A 363 18.17 -8.35 -9.38
C GLY A 363 17.22 -7.21 -9.74
N PRO A 364 16.90 -7.02 -11.03
CA PRO A 364 15.83 -6.12 -11.43
C PRO A 364 14.51 -6.50 -10.75
N VAL A 365 13.71 -5.49 -10.44
CA VAL A 365 12.41 -5.63 -9.81
C VAL A 365 11.32 -5.36 -10.83
N THR A 366 10.26 -6.14 -10.77
CA THR A 366 9.07 -5.96 -11.58
C THR A 366 7.93 -5.51 -10.69
N ILE A 367 7.23 -4.44 -11.06
CA ILE A 367 5.94 -4.10 -10.47
C ILE A 367 4.87 -4.73 -11.35
N GLU A 368 4.08 -5.61 -10.74
CA GLU A 368 3.00 -6.36 -11.37
C GLU A 368 1.67 -5.84 -10.84
N LEU A 369 0.66 -5.80 -11.69
CA LEU A 369 -0.73 -5.48 -11.35
C LEU A 369 -1.59 -6.71 -11.62
N ILE A 370 -2.30 -7.17 -10.60
CA ILE A 370 -3.37 -8.14 -10.77
C ILE A 370 -4.66 -7.36 -11.01
N ALA A 371 -5.18 -7.41 -12.23
CA ALA A 371 -6.40 -6.70 -12.60
C ALA A 371 -7.58 -7.17 -11.74
N ARG A 372 -8.36 -6.22 -11.21
CA ARG A 372 -9.40 -6.48 -10.20
C ARG A 372 -10.56 -7.33 -10.72
N ASP A 373 -10.92 -7.14 -11.98
CA ASP A 373 -12.07 -7.76 -12.64
C ASP A 373 -11.77 -9.17 -13.16
N THR A 374 -10.55 -9.38 -13.64
CA THR A 374 -10.14 -10.61 -14.33
C THR A 374 -9.19 -11.47 -13.50
N GLY A 375 -8.54 -10.90 -12.48
CA GLY A 375 -7.41 -11.55 -11.79
C GLY A 375 -6.18 -11.74 -12.68
N ALA A 376 -6.16 -11.16 -13.89
CA ALA A 376 -5.06 -11.32 -14.83
C ALA A 376 -3.83 -10.53 -14.35
N LEU A 377 -2.67 -11.16 -14.39
CA LEU A 377 -1.40 -10.51 -14.11
C LEU A 377 -0.98 -9.64 -15.31
N GLN A 378 -0.67 -8.39 -15.04
CA GLN A 378 -0.12 -7.42 -15.99
C GLN A 378 1.20 -6.90 -15.45
N VAL A 379 2.27 -6.96 -16.25
CA VAL A 379 3.52 -6.29 -15.90
C VAL A 379 3.37 -4.80 -16.17
N VAL A 380 3.53 -3.99 -15.12
CA VAL A 380 3.33 -2.54 -15.22
C VAL A 380 4.66 -1.81 -15.32
N THR A 381 5.69 -2.24 -14.58
CA THR A 381 6.98 -1.55 -14.54
C THR A 381 8.14 -2.52 -14.38
N LEU A 382 9.20 -2.31 -15.16
CA LEU A 382 10.50 -2.98 -14.97
C LEU A 382 11.54 -1.98 -14.49
N THR A 383 12.31 -2.32 -13.45
CA THR A 383 13.45 -1.50 -13.03
C THR A 383 14.70 -1.85 -13.82
N SER A 384 15.46 -0.83 -14.26
CA SER A 384 16.75 -1.08 -14.94
C SER A 384 17.89 -1.42 -13.98
N ARG A 385 17.66 -1.30 -12.67
CA ARG A 385 18.66 -1.52 -11.61
C ARG A 385 18.02 -2.24 -10.42
N PRO A 386 18.85 -2.91 -9.60
CA PRO A 386 18.45 -3.42 -8.30
C PRO A 386 17.78 -2.34 -7.44
N ILE A 387 16.66 -2.70 -6.81
CA ILE A 387 16.07 -1.90 -5.73
C ILE A 387 15.78 -2.83 -4.55
N SER A 388 16.05 -2.39 -3.33
CA SER A 388 15.94 -3.21 -2.11
C SER A 388 14.71 -2.86 -1.26
N GLY A 389 14.00 -1.79 -1.60
CA GLY A 389 12.77 -1.37 -0.93
C GLY A 389 11.95 -0.47 -1.84
N ILE A 390 10.63 -0.52 -1.69
CA ILE A 390 9.70 0.21 -2.55
C ILE A 390 8.37 0.44 -1.86
N CYS A 391 7.84 1.64 -2.03
CA CYS A 391 6.54 2.11 -1.56
C CYS A 391 5.83 2.79 -2.73
N TYR A 392 4.52 2.55 -2.87
CA TYR A 392 3.68 3.13 -3.91
C TYR A 392 2.52 3.90 -3.26
N ARG A 393 2.00 4.92 -3.95
CA ARG A 393 0.77 5.59 -3.53
C ARG A 393 -0.45 4.71 -3.83
N GLY A 394 -0.93 4.00 -2.82
CA GLY A 394 -2.01 2.99 -2.95
C GLY A 394 -3.37 3.55 -3.38
#